data_AF-A0A3M0WVC7-F1
#
_entry.id   AF-A0A3M0WVC7-F1
#
_cell.length_a   1.000
_cell.length_b   1.000
_cell.length_c   1.000
_cell.angle_alpha   90.00
_cell.angle_beta   90.00
_cell.angle_gamma   90.00
#
_symmetry.space_group_name_H-M   'P 1'
#
loop_
_entity.id
_entity.type
_entity.pdbx_description
1 polymer ?
#
loop_
_entity_poly.entity_id
_entity_poly.type
_entity_poly.pdbx_seq_one_letter_code
_entity_poly.pdbx_strand_id
1 'polypeptide(L)'
;MKFYLNGREENYNGNPDLPLLSYLREDKHITSVKDGCAPQAACGACTVNIDGEAKLSCVTPMKKVEGKSVITPDGLGEYRRRVFANAFVEKSGVQCGFCIPGIVMQANALIDKNPNPSRQEIARALQPNLCRCTGYKKIIDSIEYAAEAIREMREIPKPTTDGKIGKRHPKYSADKLTLGDSPFVADVFIDGMVYGALKFSDYPRAKVLKIDTTKAENAEGVLKVFTAKDVPGDRYTGLIIPDWPIMIAEGEETRYVGDVLAAVVAETEELARAAVNLIEVEYEELQPITDPFDALKEDAPKIHPKGNLLSETLIDRGKVEEAIENSKYVVTGRYETQRIEHGYLEPECSVAKPEGDGVEVLSQGQGVYEDRKQIARVLGLPEEKVRVILVPNGGGFGGKEDLSVQHHAALYSYLLQKPVKVLLNREESIRVHPKRHPMVMDYT
;
A
#
# COMPACT_ATOMS: atom_id res chain seq x y z
N MET A 1 -2.19 18.25 -27.60
CA MET A 1 -2.23 19.37 -26.64
C MET A 1 -0.82 19.72 -26.23
N LYS A 2 -0.49 21.01 -26.18
CA LYS A 2 0.82 21.49 -25.71
C LYS A 2 0.72 22.02 -24.29
N PHE A 3 1.72 21.78 -23.47
CA PHE A 3 1.84 22.31 -22.11
C PHE A 3 3.31 22.28 -21.68
N TYR A 4 3.64 22.84 -20.51
CA TYR A 4 5.00 22.79 -19.96
C TYR A 4 5.06 21.83 -18.78
N LEU A 5 5.98 20.87 -18.80
CA LEU A 5 6.26 19.96 -17.70
C LEU A 5 7.69 20.19 -17.19
N ASN A 6 7.82 20.59 -15.93
CA ASN A 6 9.13 20.87 -15.30
C ASN A 6 10.01 21.82 -16.16
N GLY A 7 9.36 22.83 -16.77
CA GLY A 7 10.01 23.83 -17.62
C GLY A 7 10.27 23.40 -19.07
N ARG A 8 9.89 22.19 -19.48
CA ARG A 8 10.03 21.69 -20.86
C ARG A 8 8.68 21.69 -21.57
N GLU A 9 8.62 22.16 -22.82
CA GLU A 9 7.40 22.03 -23.63
C GLU A 9 7.17 20.56 -23.97
N GLU A 10 5.98 20.07 -23.69
CA GLU A 10 5.52 18.72 -24.00
C GLU A 10 4.35 18.78 -25.00
N ASN A 11 4.31 17.82 -25.92
CA ASN A 11 3.20 17.63 -26.84
C ASN A 11 2.56 16.27 -26.60
N TYR A 12 1.33 16.27 -26.09
CA TYR A 12 0.58 15.06 -25.78
C TYR A 12 -0.52 14.82 -26.82
N ASN A 13 -0.56 13.61 -27.39
CA ASN A 13 -1.52 13.18 -28.40
C ASN A 13 -2.36 11.96 -27.96
N GLY A 14 -2.28 11.56 -26.69
CA GLY A 14 -3.06 10.46 -26.12
C GLY A 14 -4.47 10.87 -25.68
N ASN A 15 -5.09 10.04 -24.83
CA ASN A 15 -6.45 10.24 -24.35
C ASN A 15 -6.58 11.52 -23.49
N PRO A 16 -7.36 12.53 -23.91
CA PRO A 16 -7.53 13.79 -23.17
C PRO A 16 -8.20 13.63 -21.80
N ASP A 17 -8.91 12.52 -21.56
CA ASP A 17 -9.58 12.22 -20.30
C ASP A 17 -8.69 11.41 -19.33
N LEU A 18 -7.51 10.97 -19.77
CA LEU A 18 -6.55 10.28 -18.91
C LEU A 18 -6.15 11.19 -17.73
N PRO A 19 -6.08 10.67 -16.49
CA PRO A 19 -5.55 11.44 -15.38
C PRO A 19 -4.08 11.84 -15.60
N LEU A 20 -3.73 13.06 -15.20
CA LEU A 20 -2.36 13.58 -15.26
C LEU A 20 -1.38 12.67 -14.50
N LEU A 21 -1.82 12.06 -13.38
CA LEU A 21 -0.99 11.11 -12.64
C LEU A 21 -0.52 9.93 -13.49
N SER A 22 -1.44 9.34 -14.28
CA SER A 22 -1.13 8.21 -15.15
C SER A 22 -0.12 8.62 -16.23
N TYR A 23 -0.33 9.76 -16.89
CA TYR A 23 0.64 10.30 -17.85
C TYR A 23 2.03 10.54 -17.21
N LEU A 24 2.07 11.14 -16.01
CA LEU A 24 3.33 11.43 -15.33
C LEU A 24 4.10 10.15 -14.99
N ARG A 25 3.41 9.14 -14.46
CA ARG A 25 4.05 7.91 -13.96
C ARG A 25 4.33 6.89 -15.06
N GLU A 26 3.38 6.67 -15.95
CA GLU A 26 3.45 5.60 -16.95
C GLU A 26 4.14 6.08 -18.23
N ASP A 27 3.77 7.26 -18.76
CA ASP A 27 4.34 7.76 -20.03
C ASP A 27 5.68 8.50 -19.84
N LYS A 28 5.85 9.16 -18.68
CA LYS A 28 7.04 9.98 -18.38
C LYS A 28 7.96 9.40 -17.31
N HIS A 29 7.56 8.32 -16.64
CA HIS A 29 8.33 7.70 -15.55
C HIS A 29 8.72 8.67 -14.41
N ILE A 30 7.92 9.73 -14.21
CA ILE A 30 8.06 10.67 -13.09
C ILE A 30 7.37 10.05 -11.88
N THR A 31 8.11 9.17 -11.19
CA THR A 31 7.61 8.42 -10.04
C THR A 31 7.70 9.19 -8.72
N SER A 32 8.27 10.40 -8.70
CA SER A 32 8.25 11.27 -7.51
C SER A 32 6.85 11.71 -7.13
N VAL A 33 5.91 11.71 -8.08
CA VAL A 33 4.47 11.90 -7.83
C VAL A 33 3.86 10.55 -7.47
N LYS A 34 3.42 10.40 -6.22
CA LYS A 34 3.03 9.10 -5.65
C LYS A 34 1.54 8.81 -5.86
N ASP A 35 1.23 7.56 -6.19
CA ASP A 35 -0.14 7.06 -6.22
C ASP A 35 -0.46 6.29 -4.94
N GLY A 36 -1.33 6.88 -4.10
CA GLY A 36 -1.81 6.21 -2.88
C GLY A 36 -3.29 5.85 -2.88
N CYS A 37 -4.13 6.69 -3.48
CA CYS A 37 -5.58 6.50 -3.52
C CYS A 37 -6.15 7.04 -4.84
N ALA A 38 -5.44 6.92 -5.95
CA ALA A 38 -6.08 7.22 -7.21
C ALA A 38 -7.23 6.23 -7.45
N PRO A 39 -8.34 6.68 -8.05
CA PRO A 39 -8.68 8.06 -8.41
C PRO A 39 -9.48 8.81 -7.32
N GLN A 40 -9.57 8.31 -6.09
CA GLN A 40 -10.45 8.86 -5.03
C GLN A 40 -10.04 10.25 -4.51
N ALA A 41 -8.83 10.74 -4.81
CA ALA A 41 -8.36 12.08 -4.44
C ALA A 41 -8.39 12.42 -2.93
N ALA A 42 -8.24 11.41 -2.06
CA ALA A 42 -8.35 11.56 -0.61
C ALA A 42 -7.02 11.81 0.13
N CYS A 43 -5.87 11.35 -0.40
CA CYS A 43 -4.62 11.30 0.36
C CYS A 43 -3.63 12.43 0.08
N GLY A 44 -3.74 13.13 -1.05
CA GLY A 44 -2.83 14.21 -1.43
C GLY A 44 -1.41 13.78 -1.83
N ALA A 45 -1.10 12.49 -1.92
CA ALA A 45 0.24 12.02 -2.28
C ALA A 45 0.65 12.38 -3.73
N CYS A 46 -0.35 12.56 -4.61
CA CYS A 46 -0.19 12.88 -6.02
C CYS A 46 -0.16 14.40 -6.32
N THR A 47 0.05 15.23 -5.29
CA THR A 47 0.02 16.70 -5.44
C THR A 47 1.14 17.19 -6.35
N VAL A 48 0.79 18.03 -7.31
CA VAL A 48 1.69 18.76 -8.22
C VAL A 48 1.32 20.25 -8.21
N ASN A 49 2.19 21.13 -8.72
CA ASN A 49 1.82 22.54 -8.94
C ASN A 49 1.42 22.76 -10.40
N ILE A 50 0.23 23.32 -10.64
CA ILE A 50 -0.27 23.70 -11.96
C ILE A 50 -0.50 25.21 -11.95
N ASP A 51 0.26 25.95 -12.75
CA ASP A 51 0.28 27.43 -12.78
C ASP A 51 0.43 28.05 -11.36
N GLY A 52 1.32 27.45 -10.55
CA GLY A 52 1.59 27.90 -9.17
C GLY A 52 0.56 27.42 -8.13
N GLU A 53 -0.50 26.72 -8.52
CA GLU A 53 -1.51 26.17 -7.63
C GLU A 53 -1.25 24.69 -7.32
N ALA A 54 -1.33 24.28 -6.05
CA ALA A 54 -1.29 22.86 -5.71
C ALA A 54 -2.59 22.15 -6.14
N LYS A 55 -2.45 21.07 -6.93
CA LYS A 55 -3.55 20.29 -7.50
C LYS A 55 -3.26 18.79 -7.40
N LEU A 56 -4.32 18.00 -7.27
CA LEU A 56 -4.26 16.54 -7.25
C LEU A 56 -4.22 16.00 -8.67
N SER A 57 -3.12 15.37 -9.06
CA SER A 57 -2.93 14.88 -10.44
C SER A 57 -3.80 13.65 -10.77
N CYS A 58 -4.23 12.86 -9.77
CA CYS A 58 -5.05 11.66 -9.98
C CYS A 58 -6.48 11.94 -10.47
N VAL A 59 -6.96 13.18 -10.33
CA VAL A 59 -8.31 13.62 -10.77
C VAL A 59 -8.25 14.84 -11.68
N THR A 60 -7.05 15.18 -12.18
CA THR A 60 -6.87 16.23 -13.17
C THR A 60 -6.73 15.58 -14.55
N PRO A 61 -7.73 15.65 -15.44
CA PRO A 61 -7.61 15.11 -16.78
C PRO A 61 -6.58 15.86 -17.62
N MET A 62 -5.91 15.17 -18.56
CA MET A 62 -4.92 15.79 -19.45
C MET A 62 -5.46 17.01 -20.18
N LYS A 63 -6.71 17.02 -20.67
CA LYS A 63 -7.30 18.22 -21.31
C LYS A 63 -7.31 19.47 -20.43
N LYS A 64 -7.25 19.34 -19.10
CA LYS A 64 -7.20 20.48 -18.16
C LYS A 64 -5.80 21.06 -18.01
N VAL A 65 -4.77 20.43 -18.57
CA VAL A 65 -3.36 20.88 -18.49
C VAL A 65 -2.88 21.59 -19.76
N GLU A 66 -3.67 21.57 -20.83
CA GLU A 66 -3.35 22.28 -22.07
C GLU A 66 -3.06 23.77 -21.83
N GLY A 67 -1.93 24.23 -22.35
CA GLY A 67 -1.44 25.61 -22.21
C GLY A 67 -0.86 25.96 -20.83
N LYS A 68 -0.80 25.02 -19.89
CA LYS A 68 -0.39 25.29 -18.49
C LYS A 68 1.04 24.86 -18.19
N SER A 69 1.57 25.33 -17.07
CA SER A 69 2.82 24.85 -16.48
C SER A 69 2.54 23.87 -15.35
N VAL A 70 3.03 22.64 -15.48
CA VAL A 70 3.00 21.58 -14.47
C VAL A 70 4.41 21.42 -13.89
N ILE A 71 4.53 21.56 -12.58
CA ILE A 71 5.76 21.32 -11.82
C ILE A 71 5.51 20.14 -10.88
N THR A 72 6.37 19.14 -10.96
CA THR A 72 6.46 17.99 -10.04
C THR A 72 7.62 18.21 -9.06
N PRO A 73 7.85 17.34 -8.06
CA PRO A 73 9.04 17.43 -7.20
C PRO A 73 10.36 17.53 -7.99
N ASP A 74 10.41 16.93 -9.18
CA ASP A 74 11.58 16.92 -10.07
C ASP A 74 11.85 18.28 -10.70
N GLY A 75 10.81 19.10 -10.86
CA GLY A 75 10.87 20.43 -11.47
C GLY A 75 11.10 21.59 -10.51
N LEU A 76 11.27 21.34 -9.20
CA LEU A 76 11.46 22.39 -8.18
C LEU A 76 12.76 23.20 -8.34
N GLY A 77 13.69 22.74 -9.16
CA GLY A 77 15.04 23.30 -9.27
C GLY A 77 15.95 22.89 -8.11
N GLU A 78 17.27 22.98 -8.33
CA GLU A 78 18.27 22.41 -7.42
C GLU A 78 18.21 23.02 -6.01
N TYR A 79 18.08 24.35 -5.92
CA TYR A 79 18.03 25.08 -4.65
C TYR A 79 16.87 24.61 -3.76
N ARG A 80 15.63 24.65 -4.27
CA ARG A 80 14.46 24.27 -3.47
C ARG A 80 14.46 22.79 -3.13
N ARG A 81 14.90 21.93 -4.04
CA ARG A 81 15.09 20.49 -3.76
C ARG A 81 16.03 20.28 -2.56
N ARG A 82 17.21 20.92 -2.55
CA ARG A 82 18.15 20.84 -1.41
C ARG A 82 17.53 21.37 -0.13
N VAL A 83 16.87 22.53 -0.17
CA VAL A 83 16.25 23.15 1.01
C VAL A 83 15.16 22.27 1.60
N PHE A 84 14.22 21.77 0.80
CA PHE A 84 13.17 20.88 1.30
C PHE A 84 13.75 19.57 1.85
N ALA A 85 14.63 18.90 1.10
CA ALA A 85 15.26 17.66 1.56
C ALA A 85 15.95 17.85 2.91
N ASN A 86 16.80 18.87 3.04
CA ASN A 86 17.54 19.09 4.27
C ASN A 86 16.63 19.56 5.41
N ALA A 87 15.61 20.39 5.16
CA ALA A 87 14.66 20.81 6.19
C ALA A 87 13.84 19.62 6.75
N PHE A 88 13.40 18.73 5.87
CA PHE A 88 12.60 17.57 6.24
C PHE A 88 13.42 16.54 7.02
N VAL A 89 14.67 16.31 6.63
CA VAL A 89 15.62 15.50 7.40
C VAL A 89 15.95 16.16 8.74
N GLU A 90 16.30 17.45 8.73
CA GLU A 90 16.72 18.22 9.91
C GLU A 90 15.60 18.48 10.88
N LYS A 91 14.32 18.35 10.50
CA LYS A 91 13.20 18.46 11.46
C LYS A 91 12.50 17.12 11.70
N SER A 92 13.03 16.04 11.12
CA SER A 92 12.47 14.68 11.23
C SER A 92 11.02 14.62 10.74
N GLY A 93 10.71 15.39 9.69
CA GLY A 93 9.39 15.43 9.03
C GLY A 93 9.12 14.21 8.15
N VAL A 94 10.05 13.25 8.08
CA VAL A 94 9.99 12.08 7.20
C VAL A 94 10.14 10.79 8.00
N GLN A 95 9.13 9.93 7.89
CA GLN A 95 9.21 8.53 8.31
C GLN A 95 9.21 7.63 7.08
N CYS A 96 8.08 7.03 6.68
CA CYS A 96 8.02 6.18 5.48
C CYS A 96 8.38 6.95 4.20
N GLY A 97 8.04 8.24 4.12
CA GLY A 97 8.35 9.11 2.99
C GLY A 97 7.29 9.19 1.91
N PHE A 98 6.35 8.25 1.84
CA PHE A 98 5.41 8.14 0.72
C PHE A 98 4.57 9.40 0.45
N CYS A 99 4.08 10.06 1.50
CA CYS A 99 3.27 11.28 1.35
C CYS A 99 4.08 12.56 1.16
N ILE A 100 5.39 12.52 1.44
CA ILE A 100 6.21 13.72 1.60
C ILE A 100 6.39 14.48 0.28
N PRO A 101 6.59 13.85 -0.89
CA PRO A 101 6.69 14.58 -2.15
C PRO A 101 5.45 15.45 -2.43
N GLY A 102 4.25 14.90 -2.24
CA GLY A 102 3.01 15.68 -2.39
C GLY A 102 2.88 16.82 -1.37
N ILE A 103 3.31 16.59 -0.12
CA ILE A 103 3.36 17.62 0.93
C ILE A 103 4.36 18.73 0.59
N VAL A 104 5.51 18.39 0.00
CA VAL A 104 6.49 19.38 -0.47
C VAL A 104 5.89 20.24 -1.57
N MET A 105 5.13 19.66 -2.51
CA MET A 105 4.44 20.43 -3.56
C MET A 105 3.34 21.33 -3.00
N GLN A 106 2.62 20.89 -1.96
CA GLN A 106 1.67 21.73 -1.24
C GLN A 106 2.36 22.90 -0.54
N ALA A 107 3.47 22.63 0.14
CA ALA A 107 4.28 23.63 0.83
C ALA A 107 4.90 24.63 -0.15
N ASN A 108 5.38 24.17 -1.31
CA ASN A 108 5.95 25.01 -2.35
C ASN A 108 4.96 26.07 -2.83
N ALA A 109 3.74 25.66 -3.20
CA ALA A 109 2.68 26.60 -3.60
C ALA A 109 2.26 27.56 -2.47
N LEU A 110 2.24 27.10 -1.22
CA LEU A 110 1.96 27.96 -0.08
C LEU A 110 3.04 29.05 0.09
N ILE A 111 4.31 28.65 0.06
CA ILE A 111 5.45 29.55 0.28
C ILE A 111 5.58 30.59 -0.84
N ASP A 112 5.27 30.21 -2.09
CA ASP A 112 5.28 31.15 -3.21
C ASP A 112 4.23 32.27 -3.07
N LYS A 113 3.10 31.98 -2.41
CA LYS A 113 2.04 32.96 -2.13
C LYS A 113 2.24 33.73 -0.84
N ASN A 114 2.73 33.06 0.20
CA ASN A 114 3.02 33.62 1.50
C ASN A 114 4.40 33.12 1.97
N PRO A 115 5.47 33.93 1.79
CA PRO A 115 6.84 33.54 2.18
C PRO A 115 7.07 33.41 3.70
N ASN A 116 6.09 33.78 4.53
CA ASN A 116 6.17 33.64 5.99
C ASN A 116 4.83 33.11 6.55
N PRO A 117 4.42 31.88 6.16
CA PRO A 117 3.15 31.33 6.59
C PRO A 117 3.22 30.96 8.08
N SER A 118 2.18 31.29 8.82
CA SER A 118 2.02 30.84 10.20
C SER A 118 1.81 29.33 10.26
N ARG A 119 2.08 28.72 11.42
CA ARG A 119 1.77 27.29 11.67
C ARG A 119 0.32 26.92 11.37
N GLN A 120 -0.62 27.83 11.65
CA GLN A 120 -2.04 27.61 11.38
C GLN A 120 -2.33 27.61 9.88
N GLU A 121 -1.70 28.49 9.11
CA GLU A 121 -1.83 28.50 7.64
C GLU A 121 -1.19 27.26 7.02
N ILE A 122 -0.01 26.83 7.50
CA ILE A 122 0.60 25.56 7.07
C ILE A 122 -0.34 24.39 7.37
N ALA A 123 -0.88 24.30 8.60
CA ALA A 123 -1.79 23.22 8.97
C ALA A 123 -3.06 23.21 8.11
N ARG A 124 -3.64 24.38 7.80
CA ARG A 124 -4.78 24.50 6.89
C ARG A 124 -4.42 24.08 5.47
N ALA A 125 -3.27 24.50 4.96
CA ALA A 125 -2.81 24.14 3.63
C ALA A 125 -2.61 22.63 3.48
N LEU A 126 -2.22 21.92 4.54
CA LEU A 126 -2.01 20.47 4.53
C LEU A 126 -3.29 19.64 4.71
N GLN A 127 -4.48 20.25 4.88
CA GLN A 127 -5.73 19.49 5.03
C GLN A 127 -5.97 18.44 3.92
N PRO A 128 -5.63 18.70 2.63
CA PRO A 128 -5.76 17.70 1.58
C PRO A 128 -4.68 16.59 1.59
N ASN A 129 -3.66 16.69 2.46
CA ASN A 129 -2.53 15.76 2.52
C ASN A 129 -2.60 14.88 3.78
N LEU A 130 -2.78 13.57 3.57
CA LEU A 130 -2.75 12.60 4.65
C LEU A 130 -1.32 12.19 4.98
N CYS A 131 -1.02 12.03 6.26
CA CYS A 131 0.22 11.40 6.73
C CYS A 131 -0.08 10.48 7.91
N ARG A 132 0.10 9.17 7.72
CA ARG A 132 -0.20 8.18 8.76
C ARG A 132 0.90 8.04 9.81
N CYS A 133 2.13 8.47 9.49
CA CYS A 133 3.31 8.15 10.30
C CYS A 133 3.67 9.22 11.35
N THR A 134 3.57 10.51 10.99
CA THR A 134 4.30 11.58 11.71
C THR A 134 3.47 12.37 12.73
N GLY A 135 2.14 12.31 12.64
CA GLY A 135 1.26 13.19 13.42
C GLY A 135 1.42 14.68 13.09
N TYR A 136 1.93 15.02 11.90
CA TYR A 136 2.03 16.37 11.30
C TYR A 136 2.96 17.38 11.98
N LYS A 137 3.16 17.34 13.29
CA LYS A 137 3.95 18.36 14.02
C LYS A 137 5.32 18.59 13.40
N LYS A 138 6.04 17.51 13.08
CA LYS A 138 7.37 17.58 12.46
C LYS A 138 7.37 18.01 11.00
N ILE A 139 6.29 17.74 10.27
CA ILE A 139 6.10 18.23 8.91
C ILE A 139 5.93 19.75 8.93
N ILE A 140 5.14 20.29 9.86
CA ILE A 140 4.98 21.74 10.04
C ILE A 140 6.33 22.37 10.40
N ASP A 141 7.07 21.79 11.35
CA ASP A 141 8.41 22.27 11.72
C ASP A 141 9.36 22.30 10.50
N SER A 142 9.28 21.31 9.60
CA SER A 142 10.06 21.26 8.34
C SER A 142 9.68 22.37 7.37
N ILE A 143 8.37 22.60 7.17
CA ILE A 143 7.87 23.60 6.23
C ILE A 143 8.22 25.00 6.71
N GLU A 144 8.10 25.30 8.00
CA GLU A 144 8.54 26.59 8.56
C GLU A 144 10.04 26.83 8.31
N TYR A 145 10.87 25.81 8.56
CA TYR A 145 12.31 25.94 8.37
C TYR A 145 12.71 26.10 6.89
N ALA A 146 11.99 25.43 5.98
CA ALA A 146 12.16 25.62 4.55
C ALA A 146 11.67 27.00 4.09
N ALA A 147 10.53 27.48 4.59
CA ALA A 147 9.98 28.80 4.26
C ALA A 147 10.92 29.93 4.67
N GLU A 148 11.45 29.86 5.90
CA GLU A 148 12.48 30.79 6.39
C GLU A 148 13.71 30.78 5.47
N ALA A 149 14.21 29.60 5.12
CA ALA A 149 15.39 29.46 4.27
C ALA A 149 15.16 30.04 2.86
N ILE A 150 14.01 29.74 2.26
CA ILE A 150 13.62 30.23 0.93
C ILE A 150 13.49 31.75 0.94
N ARG A 151 12.81 32.33 1.95
CA ARG A 151 12.63 33.78 2.10
C ARG A 151 13.96 34.52 2.22
N GLU A 152 14.90 33.96 2.97
CA GLU A 152 16.21 34.57 3.22
C GLU A 152 17.27 34.20 2.17
N MET A 153 16.92 33.39 1.17
CA MET A 153 17.83 32.85 0.17
C MET A 153 19.07 32.16 0.80
N ARG A 154 18.86 31.44 1.92
CA ARG A 154 19.91 30.72 2.62
C ARG A 154 19.83 29.22 2.37
N GLU A 155 20.99 28.58 2.33
CA GLU A 155 21.07 27.12 2.31
C GLU A 155 20.69 26.53 3.69
N ILE A 156 20.20 25.30 3.68
CA ILE A 156 20.13 24.46 4.88
C ILE A 156 21.24 23.42 4.72
N PRO A 157 22.23 23.34 5.62
CA PRO A 157 23.28 22.35 5.52
C PRO A 157 22.71 20.95 5.61
N LYS A 158 23.35 19.98 4.93
CA LYS A 158 22.98 18.57 5.06
C LYS A 158 23.14 18.15 6.53
N PRO A 159 22.10 17.62 7.18
CA PRO A 159 22.18 17.20 8.58
C PRO A 159 23.25 16.14 8.81
N THR A 160 24.02 16.30 9.89
CA THR A 160 25.09 15.38 10.28
C THR A 160 24.84 14.81 11.68
N THR A 161 25.63 13.83 12.10
CA THR A 161 25.54 13.25 13.43
C THR A 161 26.88 12.71 13.93
N ASP A 162 27.04 12.66 15.25
CA ASP A 162 28.21 12.09 15.94
C ASP A 162 28.10 10.58 16.21
N GLY A 163 26.99 9.94 15.83
CA GLY A 163 26.80 8.50 15.97
C GLY A 163 26.42 8.02 17.39
N LYS A 164 26.19 8.92 18.36
CA LYS A 164 25.93 8.51 19.75
C LYS A 164 24.49 8.06 20.02
N ILE A 165 24.33 7.02 20.83
CA ILE A 165 23.02 6.51 21.27
C ILE A 165 22.27 7.60 22.07
N GLY A 166 20.95 7.72 21.86
CA GLY A 166 20.10 8.71 22.53
C GLY A 166 20.23 10.14 22.00
N LYS A 167 21.11 10.39 21.02
CA LYS A 167 21.16 11.65 20.28
C LYS A 167 20.24 11.62 19.07
N ARG A 168 19.93 12.81 18.57
CA ARG A 168 19.15 12.97 17.35
C ARG A 168 20.02 12.63 16.14
N HIS A 169 19.52 11.76 15.27
CA HIS A 169 20.19 11.35 14.05
C HIS A 169 19.34 11.69 12.82
N PRO A 170 19.96 12.16 11.72
CA PRO A 170 19.26 12.20 10.45
C PRO A 170 18.96 10.77 10.01
N LYS A 171 17.70 10.51 9.66
CA LYS A 171 17.30 9.18 9.17
C LYS A 171 18.05 8.89 7.86
N TYR A 172 18.63 7.71 7.77
CA TYR A 172 19.34 7.24 6.58
C TYR A 172 18.46 7.35 5.33
N SER A 173 18.99 7.97 4.28
CA SER A 173 18.33 8.20 2.97
C SER A 173 16.98 8.94 3.02
N ALA A 174 16.67 9.66 4.11
CA ALA A 174 15.42 10.41 4.22
C ALA A 174 15.37 11.65 3.30
N ASP A 175 16.51 12.14 2.84
CA ASP A 175 16.62 13.16 1.79
C ASP A 175 15.97 12.66 0.50
N LYS A 176 16.32 11.44 0.06
CA LYS A 176 15.74 10.82 -1.14
C LYS A 176 14.24 10.58 -1.01
N LEU A 177 13.79 10.15 0.18
CA LEU A 177 12.36 9.94 0.46
C LEU A 177 11.55 11.24 0.46
N THR A 178 12.17 12.37 0.80
CA THR A 178 11.49 13.68 0.84
C THR A 178 11.04 14.12 -0.55
N LEU A 179 11.92 13.95 -1.54
CA LEU A 179 11.70 14.42 -2.91
C LEU A 179 11.16 13.34 -3.85
N GLY A 180 10.99 12.11 -3.36
CA GLY A 180 10.49 10.99 -4.15
C GLY A 180 11.56 10.33 -5.01
N ASP A 181 12.85 10.58 -4.74
CA ASP A 181 14.00 10.03 -5.48
C ASP A 181 14.30 8.57 -5.13
N SER A 182 13.74 8.07 -4.01
CA SER A 182 13.81 6.65 -3.67
C SER A 182 12.57 5.94 -4.22
N PRO A 183 12.73 4.85 -4.99
CA PRO A 183 11.58 4.10 -5.50
C PRO A 183 10.89 3.35 -4.37
N PHE A 184 9.56 3.33 -4.42
CA PHE A 184 8.70 2.34 -3.79
C PHE A 184 8.42 1.20 -4.79
N VAL A 185 7.79 0.11 -4.37
CA VAL A 185 7.63 -1.06 -5.27
C VAL A 185 6.81 -0.71 -6.50
N ALA A 186 5.75 0.08 -6.33
CA ALA A 186 4.91 0.55 -7.44
C ALA A 186 5.67 1.43 -8.45
N ASP A 187 6.77 2.06 -8.03
CA ASP A 187 7.62 2.90 -8.87
C ASP A 187 8.61 2.10 -9.73
N VAL A 188 8.79 0.80 -9.44
CA VAL A 188 9.76 -0.03 -10.17
C VAL A 188 9.23 -0.37 -11.56
N PHE A 189 10.08 -0.18 -12.56
CA PHE A 189 9.86 -0.62 -13.94
C PHE A 189 10.98 -1.56 -14.36
N ILE A 190 10.62 -2.63 -15.07
CA ILE A 190 11.54 -3.61 -15.65
C ILE A 190 11.11 -3.83 -17.10
N ASP A 191 12.07 -3.83 -18.03
CA ASP A 191 11.77 -4.08 -19.44
C ASP A 191 11.06 -5.42 -19.64
N GLY A 192 9.97 -5.40 -20.42
CA GLY A 192 9.15 -6.58 -20.68
C GLY A 192 8.26 -7.02 -19.51
N MET A 193 8.10 -6.19 -18.48
CA MET A 193 7.20 -6.43 -17.36
C MET A 193 5.74 -6.46 -17.80
N VAL A 194 5.00 -7.43 -17.26
CA VAL A 194 3.55 -7.59 -17.44
C VAL A 194 2.83 -7.39 -16.11
N TYR A 195 1.51 -7.25 -16.13
CA TYR A 195 0.72 -6.76 -15.00
C TYR A 195 -0.34 -7.77 -14.60
N GLY A 196 -0.42 -8.04 -13.30
CA GLY A 196 -1.41 -8.94 -12.71
C GLY A 196 -2.54 -8.17 -12.02
N ALA A 197 -3.78 -8.61 -12.24
CA ALA A 197 -4.97 -8.16 -11.54
C ALA A 197 -5.70 -9.35 -10.89
N LEU A 198 -6.28 -9.15 -9.71
CA LEU A 198 -6.87 -10.21 -8.89
C LEU A 198 -8.40 -10.16 -8.95
N LYS A 199 -9.05 -11.34 -9.04
CA LYS A 199 -10.49 -11.51 -8.88
C LYS A 199 -10.77 -11.87 -7.42
N PHE A 200 -11.37 -10.94 -6.68
CA PHE A 200 -11.78 -11.15 -5.30
C PHE A 200 -13.17 -11.79 -5.21
N SER A 201 -13.48 -12.36 -4.05
CA SER A 201 -14.82 -12.87 -3.76
C SER A 201 -15.86 -11.75 -3.68
N ASP A 202 -17.02 -12.01 -4.27
CA ASP A 202 -18.17 -11.11 -4.20
C ASP A 202 -18.91 -11.22 -2.85
N TYR A 203 -18.75 -12.36 -2.16
CA TYR A 203 -19.46 -12.66 -0.91
C TYR A 203 -18.48 -12.95 0.24
N PRO A 204 -18.77 -12.49 1.46
CA PRO A 204 -17.91 -12.79 2.61
C PRO A 204 -17.87 -14.29 2.91
N ARG A 205 -18.95 -15.00 2.61
CA ARG A 205 -19.01 -16.46 2.73
C ARG A 205 -19.88 -17.03 1.61
N ALA A 206 -19.29 -17.90 0.80
CA ALA A 206 -20.00 -18.62 -0.24
C ALA A 206 -19.22 -19.88 -0.61
N LYS A 207 -19.91 -20.92 -1.06
CA LYS A 207 -19.25 -22.04 -1.73
C LYS A 207 -19.04 -21.68 -3.20
N VAL A 208 -17.80 -21.75 -3.66
CA VAL A 208 -17.45 -21.49 -5.06
C VAL A 208 -17.81 -22.73 -5.87
N LEU A 209 -18.83 -22.63 -6.73
CA LEU A 209 -19.29 -23.77 -7.53
C LEU A 209 -18.48 -23.92 -8.81
N LYS A 210 -18.23 -22.80 -9.50
CA LYS A 210 -17.50 -22.76 -10.77
C LYS A 210 -16.83 -21.40 -10.96
N ILE A 211 -15.63 -21.40 -11.55
CA ILE A 211 -14.90 -20.20 -11.98
C ILE A 211 -14.73 -20.29 -13.50
N ASP A 212 -15.49 -19.49 -14.25
CA ASP A 212 -15.41 -19.43 -15.71
C ASP A 212 -14.42 -18.35 -16.15
N THR A 213 -13.27 -18.80 -16.66
CA THR A 213 -12.17 -17.94 -17.13
C THR A 213 -12.22 -17.68 -18.63
N THR A 214 -13.15 -18.31 -19.37
CA THR A 214 -13.12 -18.39 -20.83
C THR A 214 -13.06 -17.02 -21.50
N LYS A 215 -13.86 -16.05 -21.02
CA LYS A 215 -13.88 -14.70 -21.60
C LYS A 215 -12.59 -13.92 -21.33
N ALA A 216 -12.03 -14.08 -20.12
CA ALA A 216 -10.79 -13.43 -19.72
C ALA A 216 -9.59 -14.00 -20.47
N GLU A 217 -9.52 -15.31 -20.67
CA GLU A 217 -8.46 -15.99 -21.43
C GLU A 217 -8.40 -15.55 -22.89
N ASN A 218 -9.56 -15.24 -23.49
CA ASN A 218 -9.66 -14.80 -24.88
C ASN A 218 -9.59 -13.27 -25.05
N ALA A 219 -9.38 -12.51 -23.98
CA ALA A 219 -9.27 -11.06 -24.05
C ALA A 219 -7.92 -10.63 -24.62
N GLU A 220 -7.92 -9.49 -25.33
CA GLU A 220 -6.71 -8.95 -25.97
C GLU A 220 -5.61 -8.64 -24.95
N GLY A 221 -4.37 -9.02 -25.28
CA GLY A 221 -3.18 -8.80 -24.47
C GLY A 221 -3.12 -9.61 -23.17
N VAL A 222 -4.06 -10.53 -22.92
CA VAL A 222 -3.96 -11.49 -21.80
C VAL A 222 -2.94 -12.57 -22.14
N LEU A 223 -2.00 -12.79 -21.22
CA LEU A 223 -1.00 -13.85 -21.34
C LEU A 223 -1.49 -15.15 -20.71
N LYS A 224 -2.09 -15.06 -19.53
CA LYS A 224 -2.59 -16.21 -18.78
C LYS A 224 -3.57 -15.78 -17.69
N VAL A 225 -4.59 -16.62 -17.46
CA VAL A 225 -5.44 -16.59 -16.27
C VAL A 225 -4.94 -17.67 -15.30
N PHE A 226 -4.84 -17.32 -14.02
CA PHE A 226 -4.38 -18.20 -12.95
C PHE A 226 -5.53 -18.52 -12.01
N THR A 227 -5.59 -19.77 -11.58
CA THR A 227 -6.49 -20.25 -10.54
C THR A 227 -5.70 -21.03 -9.49
N ALA A 228 -6.38 -21.50 -8.44
CA ALA A 228 -5.79 -22.41 -7.46
C ALA A 228 -5.11 -23.65 -8.07
N LYS A 229 -5.51 -24.08 -9.28
CA LYS A 229 -4.95 -25.25 -9.98
C LYS A 229 -3.53 -25.01 -10.52
N ASP A 230 -3.11 -23.76 -10.66
CA ASP A 230 -1.80 -23.38 -11.18
C ASP A 230 -0.70 -23.38 -10.12
N VAL A 231 -1.04 -23.50 -8.83
CA VAL A 231 -0.07 -23.45 -7.74
C VAL A 231 0.74 -24.75 -7.69
N PRO A 232 2.07 -24.72 -7.94
CA PRO A 232 2.87 -25.94 -8.03
C PRO A 232 3.24 -26.54 -6.66
N GLY A 233 3.26 -25.72 -5.60
CA GLY A 233 3.58 -26.13 -4.24
C GLY A 233 2.38 -26.12 -3.31
N ASP A 234 2.57 -25.63 -2.08
CA ASP A 234 1.48 -25.49 -1.09
C ASP A 234 0.71 -24.19 -1.32
N ARG A 235 -0.60 -24.30 -1.49
CA ARG A 235 -1.49 -23.17 -1.70
C ARG A 235 -1.77 -22.36 -0.44
N TYR A 236 -1.46 -22.89 0.74
CA TYR A 236 -1.71 -22.19 2.01
C TYR A 236 -0.51 -21.36 2.43
N THR A 237 -0.76 -20.16 2.95
CA THR A 237 0.17 -19.19 3.55
C THR A 237 -0.34 -18.76 4.92
N GLY A 238 0.48 -17.99 5.64
CA GLY A 238 0.17 -17.44 6.96
C GLY A 238 1.38 -17.51 7.88
N LEU A 239 1.64 -16.41 8.59
CA LEU A 239 2.85 -16.23 9.40
C LEU A 239 2.90 -17.16 10.63
N ILE A 240 1.76 -17.33 11.31
CA ILE A 240 1.66 -18.15 12.54
C ILE A 240 1.00 -19.49 12.23
N ILE A 241 -0.14 -19.45 11.54
CA ILE A 241 -0.89 -20.63 11.11
C ILE A 241 -0.99 -20.56 9.58
N PRO A 242 -0.58 -21.60 8.85
CA PRO A 242 -0.67 -21.63 7.40
C PRO A 242 -2.09 -22.05 6.98
N ASP A 243 -3.08 -21.18 7.16
CA ASP A 243 -4.49 -21.45 6.91
C ASP A 243 -5.14 -20.51 5.88
N TRP A 244 -4.34 -19.62 5.28
CA TRP A 244 -4.81 -18.69 4.24
C TRP A 244 -4.47 -19.23 2.85
N PRO A 245 -5.45 -19.73 2.08
CA PRO A 245 -5.20 -20.12 0.70
C PRO A 245 -4.90 -18.87 -0.14
N ILE A 246 -3.84 -18.92 -0.95
CA ILE A 246 -3.50 -17.81 -1.84
C ILE A 246 -4.54 -17.59 -2.95
N MET A 247 -5.33 -18.63 -3.25
CA MET A 247 -6.51 -18.61 -4.09
C MET A 247 -7.50 -19.68 -3.62
N ILE A 248 -8.79 -19.38 -3.55
CA ILE A 248 -9.87 -20.33 -3.28
C ILE A 248 -10.16 -21.16 -4.54
N ALA A 249 -10.32 -22.47 -4.40
CA ALA A 249 -10.64 -23.37 -5.50
C ALA A 249 -12.16 -23.59 -5.65
N GLU A 250 -12.57 -24.03 -6.84
CA GLU A 250 -13.90 -24.61 -7.04
C GLU A 250 -14.13 -25.76 -6.04
N GLY A 251 -15.31 -25.77 -5.42
CA GLY A 251 -15.70 -26.68 -4.36
C GLY A 251 -15.38 -26.21 -2.93
N GLU A 252 -14.59 -25.14 -2.77
CA GLU A 252 -14.23 -24.58 -1.46
C GLU A 252 -15.12 -23.39 -1.05
N GLU A 253 -15.04 -22.99 0.22
CA GLU A 253 -15.76 -21.84 0.77
C GLU A 253 -14.85 -20.60 0.88
N THR A 254 -15.39 -19.43 0.52
CA THR A 254 -14.81 -18.14 0.90
C THR A 254 -15.11 -17.83 2.37
N ARG A 255 -14.22 -17.06 2.99
CA ARG A 255 -14.22 -16.67 4.40
C ARG A 255 -14.31 -15.15 4.59
N TYR A 256 -13.93 -14.37 3.57
CA TYR A 256 -14.12 -12.93 3.53
C TYR A 256 -14.01 -12.38 2.09
N VAL A 257 -14.42 -11.14 1.89
CA VAL A 257 -14.44 -10.46 0.57
C VAL A 257 -13.06 -10.14 -0.01
N GLY A 258 -11.98 -10.40 0.73
CA GLY A 258 -10.61 -10.28 0.24
C GLY A 258 -10.01 -11.61 -0.22
N ASP A 259 -10.76 -12.72 -0.12
CA ASP A 259 -10.34 -13.98 -0.72
C ASP A 259 -10.17 -13.83 -2.23
N VAL A 260 -9.03 -14.28 -2.73
CA VAL A 260 -8.71 -14.29 -4.16
C VAL A 260 -9.23 -15.58 -4.76
N LEU A 261 -9.88 -15.50 -5.91
CA LEU A 261 -10.45 -16.66 -6.62
C LEU A 261 -9.65 -17.01 -7.87
N ALA A 262 -9.17 -15.98 -8.56
CA ALA A 262 -8.38 -16.10 -9.77
C ALA A 262 -7.56 -14.83 -9.98
N ALA A 263 -6.68 -14.83 -10.97
CA ALA A 263 -5.97 -13.64 -11.41
C ALA A 263 -5.75 -13.65 -12.93
N VAL A 264 -5.61 -12.48 -13.51
CA VAL A 264 -5.25 -12.31 -14.92
C VAL A 264 -3.92 -11.60 -15.00
N VAL A 265 -3.02 -12.08 -15.86
CA VAL A 265 -1.79 -11.39 -16.23
C VAL A 265 -1.86 -10.96 -17.69
N ALA A 266 -1.63 -9.68 -17.95
CA ALA A 266 -1.72 -9.07 -19.28
C ALA A 266 -0.57 -8.08 -19.55
N GLU A 267 -0.45 -7.65 -20.81
CA GLU A 267 0.62 -6.75 -21.28
C GLU A 267 0.62 -5.37 -20.59
N THR A 268 -0.56 -4.84 -20.24
CA THR A 268 -0.71 -3.59 -19.48
C THR A 268 -1.63 -3.77 -18.26
N GLU A 269 -1.52 -2.86 -17.29
CA GLU A 269 -2.42 -2.86 -16.13
C GLU A 269 -3.88 -2.65 -16.55
N GLU A 270 -4.17 -1.78 -17.53
CA GLU A 270 -5.55 -1.57 -17.98
C GLU A 270 -6.13 -2.85 -18.59
N LEU A 271 -5.37 -3.59 -19.39
CA LEU A 271 -5.82 -4.84 -19.99
C LEU A 271 -6.04 -5.92 -18.93
N ALA A 272 -5.15 -6.03 -17.94
CA ALA A 272 -5.30 -6.97 -16.84
C ALA A 272 -6.57 -6.67 -16.01
N ARG A 273 -6.79 -5.40 -15.66
CA ARG A 273 -7.98 -4.96 -14.92
C ARG A 273 -9.27 -5.09 -15.73
N ALA A 274 -9.24 -4.87 -17.05
CA ALA A 274 -10.40 -5.10 -17.90
C ALA A 274 -10.74 -6.59 -17.98
N ALA A 275 -9.75 -7.44 -18.22
CA ALA A 275 -9.93 -8.87 -18.41
C ALA A 275 -10.34 -9.60 -17.13
N VAL A 276 -9.82 -9.21 -15.95
CA VAL A 276 -10.21 -9.85 -14.68
C VAL A 276 -11.70 -9.67 -14.36
N ASN A 277 -12.31 -8.59 -14.84
CA ASN A 277 -13.75 -8.33 -14.70
C ASN A 277 -14.61 -9.22 -15.63
N LEU A 278 -14.01 -9.92 -16.58
CA LEU A 278 -14.69 -10.87 -17.46
C LEU A 278 -14.79 -12.28 -16.84
N ILE A 279 -14.12 -12.53 -15.71
CA ILE A 279 -14.21 -13.79 -14.98
C ILE A 279 -15.57 -13.86 -14.27
N GLU A 280 -16.35 -14.87 -14.62
CA GLU A 280 -17.65 -15.15 -14.03
C GLU A 280 -17.51 -16.26 -12.99
N VAL A 281 -18.07 -16.04 -11.80
CA VAL A 281 -18.01 -17.01 -10.70
C VAL A 281 -19.42 -17.38 -10.30
N GLU A 282 -19.70 -18.67 -10.30
CA GLU A 282 -20.96 -19.22 -9.78
C GLU A 282 -20.77 -19.57 -8.30
N TYR A 283 -21.67 -19.06 -7.46
CA TYR A 283 -21.63 -19.26 -6.02
C TYR A 283 -22.92 -19.90 -5.51
N GLU A 284 -22.79 -20.66 -4.42
CA GLU A 284 -23.86 -20.84 -3.45
C GLU A 284 -23.58 -19.88 -2.29
N GLU A 285 -24.35 -18.79 -2.19
CA GLU A 285 -24.20 -17.80 -1.12
C GLU A 285 -24.57 -18.42 0.22
N LEU A 286 -23.72 -18.20 1.23
CA LEU A 286 -23.91 -18.71 2.58
C LEU A 286 -24.00 -17.54 3.56
N GLN A 287 -24.76 -17.73 4.64
CA GLN A 287 -24.86 -16.68 5.66
C GLN A 287 -23.47 -16.41 6.28
N PRO A 288 -22.98 -15.15 6.24
CA PRO A 288 -21.70 -14.80 6.82
C PRO A 288 -21.78 -14.75 8.35
N ILE A 289 -20.71 -15.19 9.02
CA ILE A 289 -20.53 -15.05 10.46
C ILE A 289 -19.70 -13.80 10.72
N THR A 290 -20.31 -12.77 11.30
CA THR A 290 -19.68 -11.45 11.47
C THR A 290 -19.44 -11.05 12.92
N ASP A 291 -19.96 -11.85 13.85
CA ASP A 291 -19.82 -11.69 15.29
C ASP A 291 -19.08 -12.88 15.91
N PRO A 292 -18.04 -12.66 16.75
CA PRO A 292 -17.26 -13.75 17.34
C PRO A 292 -18.04 -14.58 18.36
N PHE A 293 -19.05 -14.04 19.05
CA PHE A 293 -19.88 -14.81 19.98
C PHE A 293 -20.86 -15.70 19.24
N ASP A 294 -21.42 -15.21 18.13
CA ASP A 294 -22.21 -16.06 17.22
C ASP A 294 -21.36 -17.20 16.65
N ALA A 295 -20.09 -16.94 16.33
CA ALA A 295 -19.16 -17.96 15.84
C ALA A 295 -18.88 -19.08 16.85
N LEU A 296 -19.05 -18.82 18.15
CA LEU A 296 -18.80 -19.78 19.24
C LEU A 296 -20.02 -20.63 19.61
N LYS A 297 -21.20 -20.36 19.04
CA LYS A 297 -22.40 -21.18 19.28
C LYS A 297 -22.21 -22.60 18.72
N GLU A 298 -22.85 -23.58 19.35
CA GLU A 298 -22.71 -25.00 19.00
C GLU A 298 -23.20 -25.30 17.57
N ASP A 299 -24.22 -24.58 17.11
CA ASP A 299 -24.82 -24.69 15.78
C ASP A 299 -24.18 -23.78 14.72
N ALA A 300 -23.14 -23.00 15.11
CA ALA A 300 -22.45 -22.12 14.19
C ALA A 300 -21.73 -22.93 13.09
N PRO A 301 -21.81 -22.51 11.80
CA PRO A 301 -21.00 -23.10 10.76
C PRO A 301 -19.51 -23.05 11.10
N LYS A 302 -18.81 -24.16 10.89
CA LYS A 302 -17.36 -24.25 11.13
C LYS A 302 -16.60 -23.64 9.97
N ILE A 303 -16.00 -22.47 10.17
CA ILE A 303 -15.20 -21.76 9.15
C ILE A 303 -13.88 -22.48 8.85
N HIS A 304 -13.33 -23.15 9.87
CA HIS A 304 -12.15 -23.99 9.77
C HIS A 304 -12.45 -25.40 10.26
N PRO A 305 -11.76 -26.45 9.75
CA PRO A 305 -12.00 -27.84 10.18
C PRO A 305 -11.85 -28.07 11.69
N LYS A 306 -11.00 -27.29 12.36
CA LYS A 306 -10.77 -27.36 13.82
C LYS A 306 -11.83 -26.63 14.66
N GLY A 307 -12.76 -25.90 14.03
CA GLY A 307 -13.75 -25.04 14.70
C GLY A 307 -13.38 -23.56 14.64
N ASN A 308 -14.21 -22.72 15.27
CA ASN A 308 -14.12 -21.26 15.20
C ASN A 308 -13.32 -20.64 16.37
N LEU A 309 -13.12 -21.38 17.46
CA LEU A 309 -12.25 -20.94 18.55
C LEU A 309 -10.78 -21.08 18.12
N LEU A 310 -10.13 -19.94 17.89
CA LEU A 310 -8.73 -19.91 17.46
C LEU A 310 -7.77 -20.34 18.57
N SER A 311 -7.93 -19.78 19.77
CA SER A 311 -7.05 -20.04 20.92
C SER A 311 -7.72 -19.64 22.23
N GLU A 312 -7.35 -20.30 23.32
CA GLU A 312 -7.69 -19.94 24.69
C GLU A 312 -6.40 -19.72 25.48
N THR A 313 -6.35 -18.65 26.28
CA THR A 313 -5.23 -18.35 27.17
C THR A 313 -5.74 -18.09 28.58
N LEU A 314 -5.25 -18.87 29.54
CA LEU A 314 -5.60 -18.75 30.96
C LEU A 314 -4.43 -18.13 31.73
N ILE A 315 -4.73 -17.11 32.54
CA ILE A 315 -3.76 -16.46 33.42
C ILE A 315 -4.29 -16.62 34.86
N ASP A 316 -3.62 -17.45 35.65
CA ASP A 316 -3.94 -17.67 37.07
C ASP A 316 -2.80 -17.11 37.94
N ARG A 317 -3.13 -16.14 38.78
CA ARG A 317 -2.16 -15.49 39.67
C ARG A 317 -2.81 -14.98 40.95
N GLY A 318 -2.43 -15.57 42.08
CA GLY A 318 -2.89 -15.15 43.40
C GLY A 318 -4.22 -15.78 43.78
N LYS A 319 -4.98 -15.14 44.67
CA LYS A 319 -6.33 -15.56 45.08
C LYS A 319 -7.30 -14.43 44.77
N VAL A 320 -7.74 -14.38 43.52
CA VAL A 320 -8.48 -13.22 42.98
C VAL A 320 -9.83 -13.06 43.69
N GLU A 321 -10.55 -14.15 43.94
CA GLU A 321 -11.85 -14.14 44.59
C GLU A 321 -11.75 -13.60 46.03
N GLU A 322 -10.79 -14.09 46.81
CA GLU A 322 -10.52 -13.60 48.18
C GLU A 322 -10.13 -12.11 48.16
N ALA A 323 -9.34 -11.67 47.18
CA ALA A 323 -8.96 -10.28 47.03
C ALA A 323 -10.16 -9.37 46.71
N ILE A 324 -11.07 -9.82 45.83
CA ILE A 324 -12.30 -9.09 45.48
C ILE A 324 -13.23 -9.00 46.70
N GLU A 325 -13.49 -10.12 47.39
CA GLU A 325 -14.38 -10.17 48.56
C GLU A 325 -13.91 -9.25 49.70
N ASN A 326 -12.59 -9.18 49.93
CA ASN A 326 -12.01 -8.36 51.00
C ASN A 326 -11.77 -6.90 50.59
N SER A 327 -12.04 -6.53 49.33
CA SER A 327 -11.81 -5.18 48.84
C SER A 327 -12.88 -4.21 49.35
N LYS A 328 -12.44 -3.04 49.85
CA LYS A 328 -13.36 -1.99 50.32
C LYS A 328 -14.24 -1.41 49.21
N TYR A 329 -13.74 -1.43 47.97
CA TYR A 329 -14.43 -0.97 46.78
C TYR A 329 -14.14 -1.96 45.65
N VAL A 330 -15.18 -2.32 44.89
CA VAL A 330 -15.10 -3.21 43.73
C VAL A 330 -15.76 -2.49 42.55
N VAL A 331 -15.14 -2.56 41.38
CA VAL A 331 -15.67 -1.94 40.16
C VAL A 331 -15.63 -2.94 39.02
N THR A 332 -16.82 -3.39 38.62
CA THR A 332 -16.97 -4.23 37.43
C THR A 332 -17.34 -3.39 36.22
N GLY A 333 -16.75 -3.70 35.07
CA GLY A 333 -17.05 -3.02 33.81
C GLY A 333 -16.80 -3.89 32.58
N ARG A 334 -17.58 -3.61 31.54
CA ARG A 334 -17.41 -4.17 30.19
C ARG A 334 -16.82 -3.11 29.27
N TYR A 335 -15.80 -3.49 28.52
CA TYR A 335 -15.03 -2.61 27.63
C TYR A 335 -14.95 -3.21 26.24
N GLU A 336 -15.07 -2.38 25.21
CA GLU A 336 -15.03 -2.81 23.82
C GLU A 336 -14.06 -1.94 23.02
N THR A 337 -13.28 -2.55 22.14
CA THR A 337 -12.43 -1.84 21.18
C THR A 337 -12.94 -2.08 19.77
N GLN A 338 -12.93 -1.03 18.94
CA GLN A 338 -13.40 -1.10 17.56
C GLN A 338 -12.44 -1.87 16.64
N ARG A 339 -12.96 -2.27 15.48
CA ARG A 339 -12.13 -2.72 14.35
C ARG A 339 -11.40 -1.53 13.75
N ILE A 340 -10.08 -1.62 13.58
CA ILE A 340 -9.26 -0.51 13.06
C ILE A 340 -8.51 -0.92 11.80
N GLU A 341 -8.69 -0.12 10.76
CA GLU A 341 -7.91 -0.11 9.52
C GLU A 341 -6.53 0.55 9.75
N HIS A 342 -5.47 -0.08 9.25
CA HIS A 342 -4.09 0.42 9.32
C HIS A 342 -3.96 1.79 8.65
N GLY A 343 -4.53 1.95 7.45
CA GLY A 343 -4.62 3.22 6.75
C GLY A 343 -3.27 3.78 6.28
N TYR A 344 -2.33 2.92 5.91
CA TYR A 344 -1.10 3.35 5.23
C TYR A 344 -1.41 3.84 3.81
N LEU A 345 -0.54 4.73 3.30
CA LEU A 345 -0.82 5.44 2.05
C LEU A 345 -0.37 4.70 0.79
N GLU A 346 0.62 3.83 0.88
CA GLU A 346 1.04 2.99 -0.25
C GLU A 346 0.20 1.70 -0.27
N PRO A 347 -0.59 1.43 -1.33
CA PRO A 347 -1.22 0.12 -1.51
C PRO A 347 -0.21 -1.00 -1.67
N GLU A 348 -0.65 -2.23 -1.45
CA GLU A 348 0.16 -3.43 -1.65
C GLU A 348 0.58 -3.56 -3.12
N CYS A 349 1.85 -3.88 -3.30
CA CYS A 349 2.48 -4.00 -4.60
C CYS A 349 3.68 -4.93 -4.45
N SER A 350 3.84 -5.84 -5.40
CA SER A 350 5.04 -6.65 -5.53
C SER A 350 5.44 -6.70 -6.99
N VAL A 351 6.75 -6.70 -7.25
CA VAL A 351 7.31 -7.00 -8.57
C VAL A 351 8.19 -8.23 -8.42
N ALA A 352 7.96 -9.25 -9.23
CA ALA A 352 8.84 -10.41 -9.28
C ALA A 352 9.44 -10.56 -10.68
N LYS A 353 10.62 -11.17 -10.78
CA LYS A 353 11.24 -11.54 -12.06
C LYS A 353 11.93 -12.90 -11.95
N PRO A 354 12.06 -13.66 -13.06
CA PRO A 354 12.83 -14.90 -13.04
C PRO A 354 14.30 -14.65 -12.71
N GLU A 355 14.90 -15.55 -11.94
CA GLU A 355 16.33 -15.56 -11.63
C GLU A 355 16.87 -16.99 -11.79
N GLY A 356 17.32 -17.32 -13.01
CA GLY A 356 17.70 -18.69 -13.36
C GLY A 356 16.51 -19.64 -13.31
N ASP A 357 16.59 -20.69 -12.50
CA ASP A 357 15.51 -21.62 -12.17
C ASP A 357 14.69 -21.19 -10.93
N GLY A 358 14.92 -19.98 -10.44
CA GLY A 358 14.26 -19.37 -9.30
C GLY A 358 13.56 -18.04 -9.61
N VAL A 359 13.32 -17.25 -8.57
CA VAL A 359 12.63 -15.95 -8.68
C VAL A 359 13.22 -14.91 -7.71
N GLU A 360 13.40 -13.68 -8.21
CA GLU A 360 13.66 -12.51 -7.39
C GLU A 360 12.35 -11.73 -7.18
N VAL A 361 12.06 -11.33 -5.95
CA VAL A 361 10.83 -10.66 -5.54
C VAL A 361 11.17 -9.36 -4.82
N LEU A 362 10.69 -8.24 -5.35
CA LEU A 362 10.73 -6.94 -4.72
C LEU A 362 9.50 -6.79 -3.83
N SER A 363 9.73 -6.85 -2.53
CA SER A 363 8.69 -6.81 -1.51
C SER A 363 8.71 -5.49 -0.76
N GLN A 364 7.53 -5.05 -0.34
CA GLN A 364 7.34 -4.02 0.67
C GLN A 364 6.75 -4.61 1.97
N GLY A 365 6.87 -5.93 2.18
CA GLY A 365 6.48 -6.61 3.41
C GLY A 365 7.36 -6.22 4.61
N GLN A 366 6.97 -6.65 5.80
CA GLN A 366 7.70 -6.36 7.04
C GLN A 366 8.73 -7.46 7.42
N GLY A 367 8.78 -8.57 6.69
CA GLY A 367 9.68 -9.69 7.00
C GLY A 367 10.15 -10.50 5.78
N VAL A 368 11.25 -10.07 5.13
CA VAL A 368 11.76 -10.71 3.89
C VAL A 368 12.08 -12.20 4.01
N TYR A 369 12.47 -12.67 5.20
CA TYR A 369 12.77 -14.09 5.42
C TYR A 369 11.50 -14.94 5.45
N GLU A 370 10.42 -14.41 6.04
CA GLU A 370 9.14 -15.10 6.10
C GLU A 370 8.43 -15.03 4.74
N ASP A 371 8.54 -13.90 4.03
CA ASP A 371 8.14 -13.80 2.63
C ASP A 371 8.83 -14.88 1.79
N ARG A 372 10.15 -15.01 1.91
CA ARG A 372 10.95 -16.00 1.16
C ARG A 372 10.49 -17.43 1.41
N LYS A 373 10.36 -17.83 2.69
CA LYS A 373 9.92 -19.17 3.08
C LYS A 373 8.56 -19.52 2.51
N GLN A 374 7.59 -18.61 2.65
CA GLN A 374 6.23 -18.84 2.20
C GLN A 374 6.14 -18.87 0.66
N ILE A 375 6.86 -17.98 -0.03
CA ILE A 375 6.93 -17.98 -1.50
C ILE A 375 7.59 -19.27 -2.01
N ALA A 376 8.69 -19.71 -1.41
CA ALA A 376 9.34 -20.97 -1.77
C ALA A 376 8.37 -22.16 -1.63
N ARG A 377 7.59 -22.19 -0.54
CA ARG A 377 6.55 -23.20 -0.32
C ARG A 377 5.45 -23.16 -1.38
N VAL A 378 4.95 -21.98 -1.73
CA VAL A 378 3.94 -21.78 -2.81
C VAL A 378 4.46 -22.27 -4.16
N LEU A 379 5.73 -22.01 -4.46
CA LEU A 379 6.35 -22.39 -5.73
C LEU A 379 6.83 -23.84 -5.77
N GLY A 380 6.84 -24.55 -4.63
CA GLY A 380 7.44 -25.88 -4.52
C GLY A 380 8.96 -25.86 -4.74
N LEU A 381 9.62 -24.74 -4.43
CA LEU A 381 11.05 -24.53 -4.63
C LEU A 381 11.83 -24.60 -3.31
N PRO A 382 13.13 -24.95 -3.36
CA PRO A 382 14.05 -24.67 -2.25
C PRO A 382 14.15 -23.16 -1.97
N GLU A 383 14.33 -22.77 -0.70
CA GLU A 383 14.40 -21.35 -0.30
C GLU A 383 15.51 -20.56 -1.00
N GLU A 384 16.63 -21.21 -1.32
CA GLU A 384 17.76 -20.60 -2.02
C GLU A 384 17.45 -20.21 -3.48
N LYS A 385 16.36 -20.73 -4.04
CA LYS A 385 15.84 -20.34 -5.37
C LYS A 385 14.87 -19.14 -5.28
N VAL A 386 14.61 -18.62 -4.09
CA VAL A 386 13.76 -17.46 -3.89
C VAL A 386 14.57 -16.35 -3.24
N ARG A 387 14.71 -15.22 -3.93
CA ARG A 387 15.38 -14.03 -3.40
C ARG A 387 14.36 -12.94 -3.15
N VAL A 388 14.19 -12.51 -1.89
CA VAL A 388 13.31 -11.39 -1.55
C VAL A 388 14.14 -10.16 -1.18
N ILE A 389 13.85 -9.04 -1.83
CA ILE A 389 14.50 -7.74 -1.59
C ILE A 389 13.48 -6.78 -1.02
N LEU A 390 13.80 -6.20 0.14
CA LEU A 390 12.99 -5.14 0.73
C LEU A 390 13.23 -3.82 -0.01
N VAL A 391 12.18 -3.30 -0.61
CA VAL A 391 12.09 -1.93 -1.15
C VAL A 391 11.48 -1.05 -0.06
N PRO A 392 11.77 0.28 -0.01
CA PRO A 392 11.11 1.18 0.94
C PRO A 392 9.61 0.95 1.03
N ASN A 393 9.10 0.84 2.26
CA ASN A 393 7.69 0.60 2.57
C ASN A 393 7.04 1.91 3.03
N GLY A 394 5.95 2.29 2.35
CA GLY A 394 5.12 3.48 2.54
C GLY A 394 4.20 3.44 3.77
N GLY A 395 4.45 2.53 4.69
CA GLY A 395 3.70 2.26 5.90
C GLY A 395 3.10 0.85 5.87
N GLY A 396 3.27 0.10 6.97
CA GLY A 396 2.65 -1.22 7.17
C GLY A 396 1.79 -1.25 8.43
N PHE A 397 2.31 -0.74 9.55
CA PHE A 397 1.59 -0.68 10.84
C PHE A 397 1.02 -2.02 11.32
N GLY A 398 1.60 -3.15 10.88
CA GLY A 398 1.11 -4.50 11.11
C GLY A 398 0.35 -5.10 9.92
N GLY A 399 -0.23 -4.27 9.04
CA GLY A 399 -1.04 -4.74 7.91
C GLY A 399 -0.26 -5.33 6.74
N LYS A 400 1.06 -5.23 6.75
CA LYS A 400 1.97 -5.80 5.74
C LYS A 400 2.93 -6.83 6.36
N GLU A 401 2.53 -7.46 7.46
CA GLU A 401 3.28 -8.55 8.09
C GLU A 401 3.08 -9.87 7.34
N ASP A 402 1.85 -10.19 6.96
CA ASP A 402 1.53 -11.34 6.11
C ASP A 402 1.76 -11.02 4.63
N LEU A 403 1.88 -12.08 3.83
CA LEU A 403 1.91 -11.95 2.38
C LEU A 403 0.55 -11.47 1.86
N SER A 404 0.56 -10.49 0.96
CA SER A 404 -0.64 -9.96 0.31
C SER A 404 -0.62 -10.19 -1.19
N VAL A 405 0.46 -9.79 -1.87
CA VAL A 405 0.61 -9.90 -3.34
C VAL A 405 1.95 -10.46 -3.78
N GLN A 406 2.89 -10.67 -2.85
CA GLN A 406 4.25 -11.12 -3.17
C GLN A 406 4.25 -12.52 -3.77
N HIS A 407 3.45 -13.43 -3.20
CA HIS A 407 3.31 -14.80 -3.72
C HIS A 407 2.61 -14.83 -5.08
N HIS A 408 1.64 -13.95 -5.33
CA HIS A 408 1.01 -13.82 -6.65
C HIS A 408 2.02 -13.38 -7.70
N ALA A 409 2.75 -12.29 -7.44
CA ALA A 409 3.78 -11.81 -8.37
C ALA A 409 4.83 -12.89 -8.63
N ALA A 410 5.30 -13.58 -7.59
CA ALA A 410 6.29 -14.65 -7.71
C ALA A 410 5.76 -15.85 -8.53
N LEU A 411 4.55 -16.32 -8.24
CA LEU A 411 3.89 -17.42 -8.97
C LEU A 411 3.75 -17.10 -10.45
N TYR A 412 3.22 -15.93 -10.76
CA TYR A 412 2.98 -15.53 -12.15
C TYR A 412 4.29 -15.35 -12.91
N SER A 413 5.28 -14.72 -12.27
CA SER A 413 6.59 -14.48 -12.86
C SER A 413 7.32 -15.79 -13.14
N TYR A 414 7.29 -16.73 -12.19
CA TYR A 414 7.91 -18.03 -12.33
C TYR A 414 7.26 -18.87 -13.43
N LEU A 415 5.93 -18.89 -13.51
CA LEU A 415 5.23 -19.71 -14.53
C LEU A 415 5.27 -19.10 -15.94
N LEU A 416 5.32 -17.77 -16.06
CA LEU A 416 5.40 -17.08 -17.37
C LEU A 416 6.83 -16.81 -17.83
N GLN A 417 7.82 -16.96 -16.94
CA GLN A 417 9.20 -16.57 -17.19
C GLN A 417 9.33 -15.10 -17.66
N LYS A 418 8.58 -14.21 -17.01
CA LYS A 418 8.55 -12.76 -17.28
C LYS A 418 8.54 -11.96 -15.97
N PRO A 419 9.04 -10.72 -15.94
CA PRO A 419 8.80 -9.82 -14.82
C PRO A 419 7.30 -9.54 -14.68
N VAL A 420 6.75 -9.64 -13.47
CA VAL A 420 5.32 -9.40 -13.21
C VAL A 420 5.15 -8.41 -12.06
N LYS A 421 4.36 -7.36 -12.27
CA LYS A 421 3.88 -6.45 -11.22
C LYS A 421 2.45 -6.80 -10.84
N VAL A 422 2.19 -6.96 -9.55
CA VAL A 422 0.84 -7.05 -8.98
C VAL A 422 0.67 -5.88 -8.03
N LEU A 423 -0.27 -4.98 -8.34
CA LEU A 423 -0.55 -3.76 -7.59
C LEU A 423 -2.04 -3.72 -7.24
N LEU A 424 -2.34 -3.63 -5.94
CA LEU A 424 -3.70 -3.39 -5.47
C LEU A 424 -4.05 -1.92 -5.63
N ASN A 425 -5.29 -1.63 -6.03
CA ASN A 425 -5.86 -0.32 -5.85
C ASN A 425 -6.28 -0.12 -4.38
N ARG A 426 -6.72 1.10 -4.02
CA ARG A 426 -7.08 1.43 -2.64
C ARG A 426 -8.24 0.59 -2.08
N GLU A 427 -9.24 0.27 -2.89
CA GLU A 427 -10.38 -0.54 -2.44
C GLU A 427 -9.94 -1.98 -2.17
N GLU A 428 -9.19 -2.56 -3.09
CA GLU A 428 -8.60 -3.91 -2.99
C GLU A 428 -7.69 -4.00 -1.75
N SER A 429 -6.84 -2.99 -1.53
CA SER A 429 -5.99 -2.88 -0.34
C SER A 429 -6.80 -2.99 0.95
N ILE A 430 -7.87 -2.21 1.09
CA ILE A 430 -8.74 -2.24 2.29
C ILE A 430 -9.44 -3.60 2.46
N ARG A 431 -9.70 -4.34 1.38
CA ARG A 431 -10.37 -5.65 1.45
C ARG A 431 -9.45 -6.77 1.95
N VAL A 432 -8.20 -6.82 1.49
CA VAL A 432 -7.33 -8.00 1.60
C VAL A 432 -6.73 -8.21 2.98
N HIS A 433 -6.24 -7.15 3.63
CA HIS A 433 -5.44 -7.37 4.84
C HIS A 433 -6.31 -7.50 6.12
N PRO A 434 -5.84 -8.27 7.12
CA PRO A 434 -6.45 -8.29 8.44
C PRO A 434 -6.59 -6.89 9.05
N LYS A 435 -7.54 -6.71 9.97
CA LYS A 435 -7.71 -5.47 10.73
C LYS A 435 -7.28 -5.70 12.16
N ARG A 436 -7.11 -4.63 12.94
CA ARG A 436 -7.09 -4.80 14.40
C ARG A 436 -8.38 -5.49 14.84
N HIS A 437 -8.25 -6.67 15.43
CA HIS A 437 -9.37 -7.42 15.96
C HIS A 437 -10.05 -6.63 17.09
N PRO A 438 -11.38 -6.44 17.04
CA PRO A 438 -12.14 -5.98 18.19
C PRO A 438 -11.92 -6.88 19.40
N MET A 439 -11.89 -6.29 20.59
CA MET A 439 -11.85 -7.01 21.85
C MET A 439 -13.09 -6.63 22.65
N VAL A 440 -13.69 -7.61 23.30
CA VAL A 440 -14.68 -7.43 24.36
C VAL A 440 -14.04 -7.94 25.64
N MET A 441 -14.06 -7.12 26.67
CA MET A 441 -13.37 -7.42 27.93
C MET A 441 -14.31 -7.13 29.10
N ASP A 442 -14.54 -8.14 29.93
CA ASP A 442 -15.24 -8.01 31.20
C ASP A 442 -14.19 -8.06 32.34
N TYR A 443 -14.07 -6.99 33.12
CA TYR A 443 -13.13 -6.87 34.25
C TYR A 443 -13.86 -6.55 35.55
N THR A 444 -13.33 -7.05 36.67
CA THR A 444 -13.80 -6.78 38.04
C THR A 444 -12.64 -6.34 38.93
#